data_AF-A0A2G6B588-F1
#
_entry.id   AF-A0A2G6B588-F1
#
_cell.length_a   1.000
_cell.length_b   1.000
_cell.length_c   1.000
_cell.angle_alpha   90.00
_cell.angle_beta   90.00
_cell.angle_gamma   90.00
#
_symmetry.space_group_name_H-M   'P 1'
#
loop_
_entity.id
_entity.type
_entity.pdbx_description
1 polymer ?
#
loop_
_entity_poly.entity_id
_entity_poly.type
_entity_poly.pdbx_seq_one_letter_code
_entity_poly.pdbx_strand_id
1 'polypeptide(L)' 'MKALDLDSKEFRRVMHNLHLENLKISSDMQKTVLELINKKTSITPTLIKDLLRHGKV' A
#
# COMPACT_ATOMS: atom_id res chain seq x y z
N MET A 1 12.12 11.54 5.88
CA MET A 1 11.69 11.17 4.51
C MET A 1 10.62 12.14 4.07
N LYS A 2 10.64 12.57 2.80
CA LYS A 2 9.52 13.31 2.20
C LYS A 2 8.31 12.38 2.07
N ALA A 3 7.11 12.94 2.12
CA ALA A 3 5.91 12.18 1.80
C ALA A 3 6.01 11.66 0.36
N LEU A 4 5.70 10.39 0.18
CA LEU A 4 5.57 9.75 -1.12
C LEU A 4 4.26 10.17 -1.77
N ASP A 5 4.26 10.23 -3.09
CA ASP A 5 3.08 10.36 -3.93
C ASP A 5 2.81 9.05 -4.69
N LEU A 6 1.66 8.97 -5.38
CA LEU A 6 1.29 7.80 -6.19
C LEU A 6 2.26 7.56 -7.35
N ASP A 7 2.94 8.61 -7.81
CA ASP A 7 3.88 8.56 -8.92
C ASP A 7 5.32 8.28 -8.47
N SER A 8 5.55 8.14 -7.16
CA SER A 8 6.89 7.97 -6.62
C SER A 8 7.43 6.60 -7.01
N LYS A 9 8.73 6.54 -7.26
CA LYS A 9 9.39 5.28 -7.63
C LYS A 9 9.23 4.26 -6.49
N GLU A 10 9.28 4.74 -5.26
CA GLU A 10 9.12 3.98 -4.03
C GLU A 10 7.71 3.40 -3.93
N PHE A 11 6.67 4.20 -4.12
CA PHE A 11 5.29 3.70 -4.07
C PHE A 11 5.02 2.68 -5.19
N ARG A 12 5.48 2.96 -6.41
CA ARG A 12 5.38 2.00 -7.53
C ARG A 12 6.09 0.69 -7.24
N ARG A 13 7.22 0.72 -6.54
CA ARG A 13 7.92 -0.50 -6.09
C ARG A 13 7.10 -1.28 -5.08
N VAL A 14 6.45 -0.62 -4.12
CA VAL A 14 5.54 -1.28 -3.18
C VAL A 14 4.39 -1.94 -3.93
N MET A 15 3.74 -1.23 -4.85
CA MET A 15 2.65 -1.80 -5.67
C MET A 15 3.09 -3.00 -6.50
N HIS A 16 4.30 -2.95 -7.06
CA HIS A 16 4.87 -4.08 -7.79
C HIS A 16 5.10 -5.29 -6.89
N ASN A 17 5.65 -5.11 -5.69
CA ASN A 17 5.85 -6.20 -4.74
C ASN A 17 4.53 -6.85 -4.31
N LEU A 18 3.51 -6.04 -4.05
CA LEU A 18 2.17 -6.55 -3.71
C LEU A 18 1.57 -7.36 -4.87
N HIS A 19 1.78 -6.91 -6.11
CA HIS A 19 1.39 -7.66 -7.29
C HIS A 19 2.11 -9.03 -7.38
N LEU A 20 3.41 -9.10 -7.09
CA LEU A 20 4.16 -10.36 -7.05
C LEU A 20 3.64 -11.33 -5.98
N GLU A 21 3.08 -10.81 -4.89
CA GLU A 21 2.43 -11.59 -3.83
C GLU A 21 0.96 -11.94 -4.14
N ASN A 22 0.48 -11.71 -5.37
CA ASN A 22 -0.93 -11.84 -5.77
C ASN A 22 -1.91 -10.94 -4.99
N LEU A 23 -1.42 -9.86 -4.38
CA LEU A 23 -2.23 -8.86 -3.67
C LEU A 23 -2.54 -7.71 -4.64
N LYS A 24 -3.66 -7.83 -5.36
CA LYS A 24 -4.16 -6.76 -6.24
C LYS A 24 -4.95 -5.74 -5.42
N ILE A 25 -4.51 -4.49 -5.47
CA ILE A 25 -5.09 -3.38 -4.70
C ILE A 25 -5.80 -2.42 -5.65
N SER A 26 -7.07 -2.11 -5.35
CA SER A 26 -7.86 -1.11 -6.10
C SER A 26 -7.29 0.30 -5.93
N SER A 27 -7.57 1.20 -6.88
CA SER A 27 -7.07 2.58 -6.85
C SER A 27 -7.46 3.35 -5.57
N ASP A 28 -8.63 3.06 -4.99
CA ASP A 28 -9.05 3.68 -3.72
C ASP A 28 -8.19 3.20 -2.56
N MET A 29 -7.91 1.90 -2.49
CA MET A 29 -7.03 1.34 -1.47
C MET A 29 -5.57 1.76 -1.63
N GLN A 30 -5.13 2.09 -2.85
CA GLN A 30 -3.77 2.63 -3.07
C GLN A 30 -3.56 3.94 -2.31
N LYS A 31 -4.59 4.79 -2.20
CA LYS A 31 -4.53 6.02 -1.39
C LYS A 31 -4.36 5.71 0.09
N THR A 32 -5.10 4.74 0.61
CA THR A 32 -4.98 4.29 2.01
C THR A 32 -3.60 3.70 2.29
N VAL A 33 -3.07 2.87 1.39
CA VAL A 33 -1.72 2.32 1.52
C VAL A 33 -0.66 3.42 1.46
N LEU A 34 -0.82 4.41 0.58
CA LEU A 34 0.06 5.57 0.53
C LEU A 34 0.06 6.37 1.84
N GLU A 35 -1.11 6.59 2.43
CA GLU A 35 -1.23 7.23 3.74
C GLU A 35 -0.51 6.44 4.84
N LEU A 36 -0.65 5.11 4.87
CA LEU A 36 0.02 4.25 5.84
C LEU A 36 1.55 4.32 5.69
N ILE A 37 2.05 4.28 4.45
CA ILE A 37 3.48 4.42 4.15
C ILE A 37 3.98 5.79 4.65
N ASN A 38 3.24 6.86 4.35
CA ASN A 38 3.59 8.22 4.76
C ASN A 38 3.52 8.41 6.28
N LYS A 39 2.65 7.67 6.98
CA LYS A 39 2.59 7.58 8.45
C LYS A 39 3.70 6.71 9.06
N LYS A 40 4.62 6.19 8.24
CA LYS A 40 5.70 5.26 8.63
C LYS A 40 5.18 3.93 9.20
N THR A 41 3.96 3.54 8.85
CA THR A 41 3.43 2.23 9.19
C THR A 41 4.14 1.18 8.34
N SER A 42 4.59 0.10 8.98
CA SER A 42 5.21 -1.02 8.27
C SER A 42 4.15 -1.71 7.39
N ILE A 43 4.36 -1.72 6.08
CA ILE A 43 3.48 -2.41 5.15
C ILE A 43 3.88 -3.89 5.14
N THR A 44 3.05 -4.71 5.80
CA THR A 44 3.21 -6.16 5.83
C THR A 44 2.12 -6.84 4.99
N PRO A 45 2.37 -8.06 4.49
CA PRO A 45 1.34 -8.81 3.76
C PRO A 45 0.07 -9.02 4.58
N THR A 46 0.19 -9.21 5.90
CA THR A 46 -0.95 -9.35 6.82
C THR A 46 -1.80 -8.08 6.85
N LEU A 47 -1.17 -6.91 7.04
CA LEU A 47 -1.87 -5.63 7.05
C LEU A 47 -2.62 -5.38 5.74
N ILE A 48 -1.99 -5.69 4.60
CA ILE A 48 -2.61 -5.54 3.29
C ILE A 48 -3.78 -6.53 3.11
N LYS A 49 -3.65 -7.76 3.58
CA LYS A 49 -4.74 -8.75 3.55
C LYS A 49 -5.92 -8.32 4.42
N ASP A 50 -5.65 -7.75 5.60
CA ASP A 50 -6.69 -7.25 6.49
C ASP A 50 -7.43 -6.05 5.85
N LEU A 51 -6.68 -5.14 5.23
CA LEU A 51 -7.21 -4.05 4.40
C LEU A 51 -8.12 -4.55 3.27
N LEU A 52 -7.68 -5.57 2.53
CA LEU A 52 -8.44 -6.16 1.42
C LEU A 52 -9.71 -6.87 1.91
N ARG A 53 -9.67 -7.49 3.09
CA ARG A 53 -10.81 -8.24 3.66
C ARG A 53 -11.87 -7.34 4.28
N HIS A 54 -11.45 -6.27 4.96
CA HIS A 54 -12.34 -5.47 5.79
C HIS A 54 -12.62 -4.08 5.21
N GLY A 55 -11.86 -3.65 4.19
CA GLY A 55 -11.97 -2.31 3.60
C GLY A 55 -11.71 -1.18 4.59
N LYS A 56 -11.17 -1.50 5.77
CA LYS A 56 -10.97 -0.58 6.90
C LYS A 56 -9.69 -0.98 7.66
N VAL A 57 -8.96 0.05 8.08
CA VAL A 57 -7.87 0.00 9.08
C VAL A 57 -8.38 0.75 10.30
#